data_AF-A0A4D4MY28-F1
#
_entry.id   AF-A0A4D4MY28-F1
#
_cell.length_a   1.000
_cell.length_b   1.000
_cell.length_c   1.000
_cell.angle_alpha   90.00
_cell.angle_beta   90.00
_cell.angle_gamma   90.00
#
_symmetry.space_group_name_H-M   'P 1'
#
loop_
_entity.id
_entity.type
_entity.pdbx_description
1 polymer ?
#
loop_
_entity_poly.entity_id
_entity_poly.type
_entity_poly.pdbx_seq_one_letter_code
_entity_poly.pdbx_strand_id
1 'polypeptide(L)'
;MLQRGTVSEDLAKSEAKKCPSGKTISIQAFDNDQQAQTRLRAGGADAGSSDFPVAAYAVKTSGGGKDFQIVGEQVEAAPYGIAVAKSNTQLRDALQAALDAIIKNGEYDKIIAKWGVEDGSVKAAQINGGK
;
A
#
# COMPACT_ATOMS: atom_id res chain seq x y z
N MET A 1 -14.10 3.55 -0.79
CA MET A 1 -14.06 2.36 0.08
C MET A 1 -12.64 2.15 0.57
N LEU A 2 -12.46 1.48 1.71
CA LEU A 2 -11.14 1.17 2.29
C LEU A 2 -11.25 0.11 3.38
N GLN A 3 -10.11 -0.46 3.79
CA GLN A 3 -10.02 -1.28 5.00
C GLN A 3 -9.90 -0.39 6.25
N ARG A 4 -10.70 -0.69 7.29
CA ARG A 4 -10.74 0.02 8.55
C ARG A 4 -9.44 -0.13 9.34
N GLY A 5 -9.08 0.90 10.10
CA GLY A 5 -7.91 0.91 10.98
C GLY A 5 -6.57 1.03 10.25
N THR A 6 -6.60 1.45 8.98
CA THR A 6 -5.41 1.66 8.14
C THR A 6 -5.16 3.13 7.91
N VAL A 7 -3.96 3.49 7.44
CA VAL A 7 -3.60 4.85 7.02
C VAL A 7 -4.57 5.39 5.98
N SER A 8 -5.08 4.52 5.09
CA SER A 8 -6.10 4.90 4.11
C SER A 8 -7.37 5.46 4.75
N GLU A 9 -7.80 4.96 5.92
CA GLU A 9 -8.96 5.52 6.64
C GLU A 9 -8.69 6.92 7.16
N ASP A 10 -7.53 7.14 7.76
CA ASP A 10 -7.13 8.42 8.31
C ASP A 10 -6.93 9.46 7.21
N LEU A 11 -6.32 9.07 6.09
CA LEU A 11 -6.20 9.87 4.88
C LEU A 11 -7.59 10.29 4.36
N ALA A 12 -8.51 9.34 4.19
CA ALA A 12 -9.86 9.64 3.71
C ALA A 12 -10.61 10.61 4.64
N LYS A 13 -10.47 10.45 5.96
CA LYS A 13 -11.03 11.38 6.96
C LYS A 13 -10.38 12.77 6.90
N SER A 14 -9.08 12.84 6.65
CA SER A 14 -8.33 14.09 6.49
C SER A 14 -8.78 14.84 5.25
N GLU A 15 -8.86 14.17 4.11
CA GLU A 15 -9.31 14.75 2.84
C GLU A 15 -10.79 15.16 2.86
N ALA A 16 -11.65 14.40 3.55
CA ALA A 16 -13.05 14.77 3.73
C ALA A 16 -13.22 16.14 4.42
N LYS A 17 -12.31 16.49 5.36
CA LYS A 17 -12.33 17.79 6.04
C LYS A 17 -11.88 18.96 5.15
N LYS A 18 -11.12 18.68 4.10
CA LYS A 18 -10.60 19.69 3.15
C LYS A 18 -11.56 19.96 1.99
N CYS A 19 -12.63 19.18 1.88
CA CYS A 19 -13.61 19.32 0.79
C CYS A 19 -14.30 20.69 0.86
N PRO A 20 -14.49 21.36 -0.30
CA PRO A 20 -15.20 22.63 -0.36
C PRO A 20 -16.68 22.44 -0.02
N SER A 21 -17.33 23.51 0.44
CA SER A 21 -18.76 23.50 0.80
C SER A 21 -19.62 22.86 -0.29
N GLY A 22 -20.46 21.90 0.11
CA GLY A 22 -21.35 21.16 -0.79
C GLY A 22 -20.74 19.91 -1.43
N LYS A 23 -19.44 19.64 -1.22
CA LYS A 23 -18.81 18.35 -1.58
C LYS A 23 -18.49 17.56 -0.33
N THR A 24 -18.79 16.26 -0.34
CA THR A 24 -18.48 15.35 0.75
C THR A 24 -17.92 14.04 0.21
N ILE A 25 -17.03 13.41 0.99
CA ILE A 25 -16.55 12.05 0.74
C ILE A 25 -17.35 11.12 1.66
N SER A 26 -18.12 10.20 1.07
CA SER A 26 -18.78 9.13 1.82
C SER A 26 -17.80 7.98 2.06
N ILE A 27 -17.31 7.88 3.30
CA ILE A 27 -16.31 6.87 3.67
C ILE A 27 -17.03 5.56 4.04
N GLN A 28 -16.75 4.50 3.27
CA GLN A 28 -17.19 3.13 3.56
C GLN A 28 -15.97 2.30 3.97
N ALA A 29 -15.92 1.92 5.25
CA ALA A 29 -14.81 1.17 5.85
C ALA A 29 -15.21 -0.29 6.14
N PHE A 30 -14.41 -1.23 5.63
CA PHE A 30 -14.62 -2.68 5.72
C PHE A 30 -13.56 -3.36 6.58
N ASP A 31 -13.79 -4.62 6.97
CA ASP A 31 -12.86 -5.35 7.83
C ASP A 31 -11.60 -5.80 7.08
N ASN A 32 -11.66 -5.92 5.75
CA ASN A 32 -10.53 -6.26 4.90
C ASN A 32 -10.68 -5.71 3.48
N ASP A 33 -9.56 -5.66 2.75
CA ASP A 33 -9.50 -5.19 1.37
C ASP A 33 -10.38 -6.01 0.41
N GLN A 34 -10.57 -7.31 0.62
CA GLN A 34 -11.38 -8.14 -0.30
C GLN A 34 -12.85 -7.73 -0.28
N GLN A 35 -13.41 -7.44 0.90
CA GLN A 35 -14.76 -6.91 1.05
C GLN A 35 -14.88 -5.53 0.40
N ALA A 36 -13.89 -4.66 0.65
CA ALA A 36 -13.86 -3.31 0.10
C ALA A 36 -13.80 -3.33 -1.45
N GLN A 37 -12.93 -4.17 -2.03
CA GLN A 37 -12.82 -4.41 -3.47
C GLN A 37 -14.12 -4.97 -4.07
N THR A 38 -14.79 -5.90 -3.38
CA THR A 38 -16.08 -6.43 -3.83
C THR A 38 -17.14 -5.32 -3.92
N ARG A 39 -17.18 -4.41 -2.94
CA ARG A 39 -18.08 -3.25 -2.96
C ARG A 39 -17.78 -2.31 -4.14
N LEU A 40 -16.50 -2.03 -4.40
CA LEU A 40 -16.10 -1.19 -5.53
C LEU A 40 -16.50 -1.83 -6.87
N ARG A 41 -16.21 -3.12 -7.06
CA ARG A 41 -16.57 -3.86 -8.29
C ARG A 41 -18.08 -3.86 -8.56
N ALA A 42 -18.88 -3.94 -7.50
CA ALA A 42 -20.34 -3.89 -7.59
C ALA A 42 -20.90 -2.48 -7.84
N GLY A 43 -20.04 -1.46 -8.02
CA GLY A 43 -20.47 -0.06 -8.18
C GLY A 43 -20.98 0.59 -6.91
N GLY A 44 -20.73 -0.02 -5.75
CA GLY A 44 -21.18 0.47 -4.45
C GLY A 44 -20.32 1.57 -3.84
N ALA A 45 -19.17 1.86 -4.45
CA ALA A 45 -18.28 2.98 -4.16
C ALA A 45 -17.61 3.42 -5.47
N ASP A 46 -17.24 4.70 -5.57
CA ASP A 46 -16.62 5.26 -6.79
C ASP A 46 -15.11 5.04 -6.87
N ALA A 47 -14.45 4.93 -5.71
CA ALA A 47 -13.01 4.75 -5.59
C ALA A 47 -12.63 3.91 -4.37
N GLY A 48 -11.45 3.28 -4.42
CA GLY A 48 -10.81 2.59 -3.31
C GLY A 48 -9.51 3.27 -2.90
N SER A 49 -9.28 3.43 -1.60
CA SER A 49 -7.96 3.78 -1.06
C SER A 49 -7.35 2.53 -0.46
N SER A 50 -6.14 2.19 -0.91
CA SER A 50 -5.36 1.06 -0.42
C SER A 50 -3.88 1.32 -0.70
N ASP A 51 -3.06 0.54 -0.02
CA ASP A 51 -1.63 0.46 -0.18
C ASP A 51 -1.23 0.10 -1.61
N PHE A 52 -0.17 0.73 -2.15
CA PHE A 52 0.18 0.59 -3.56
C PHE A 52 0.40 -0.86 -4.03
N PRO A 53 1.17 -1.73 -3.32
CA PRO A 53 1.33 -3.12 -3.73
C PRO A 53 0.00 -3.91 -3.74
N VAL A 54 -0.91 -3.60 -2.81
CA VAL A 54 -2.24 -4.25 -2.73
C VAL A 54 -3.11 -3.79 -3.89
N ALA A 55 -3.15 -2.49 -4.17
CA ALA A 55 -3.88 -1.92 -5.30
C ALA A 55 -3.35 -2.44 -6.64
N ALA A 56 -2.02 -2.46 -6.84
CA ALA A 56 -1.39 -2.99 -8.05
C ALA A 56 -1.72 -4.47 -8.27
N TYR A 57 -1.68 -5.27 -7.21
CA TYR A 57 -2.06 -6.68 -7.28
C TYR A 57 -3.55 -6.86 -7.61
N ALA A 58 -4.44 -6.07 -7.00
CA ALA A 58 -5.87 -6.14 -7.27
C ALA A 58 -6.20 -5.75 -8.71
N VAL A 59 -5.56 -4.70 -9.25
CA VAL A 59 -5.68 -4.30 -10.66
C VAL A 59 -5.21 -5.42 -11.57
N LYS A 60 -4.07 -6.07 -11.29
CA LYS A 60 -3.53 -7.15 -12.11
C LYS A 60 -4.39 -8.41 -12.14
N THR A 61 -4.96 -8.79 -10.99
CA THR A 61 -5.59 -10.11 -10.82
C THR A 61 -7.10 -10.10 -10.97
N SER A 62 -7.76 -9.00 -10.62
CA SER A 62 -9.21 -8.97 -10.57
C SER A 62 -9.83 -8.90 -11.95
N GLY A 63 -10.79 -9.80 -12.22
CA GLY A 63 -11.46 -9.88 -13.53
C GLY A 63 -10.50 -10.12 -14.70
N GLY A 64 -9.30 -10.66 -14.41
CA GLY A 64 -8.22 -10.78 -15.39
C GLY A 64 -7.66 -9.43 -15.86
N GLY A 65 -7.61 -8.43 -14.97
CA GLY A 65 -7.04 -7.12 -15.28
C GLY A 65 -8.06 -6.05 -15.70
N LYS A 66 -9.36 -6.30 -15.52
CA LYS A 66 -10.43 -5.49 -16.15
C LYS A 66 -11.32 -4.76 -15.16
N ASP A 67 -11.32 -5.17 -13.89
CA ASP A 67 -12.27 -4.64 -12.92
C ASP A 67 -11.85 -3.29 -12.34
N PHE A 68 -10.54 -3.03 -12.30
CA PHE A 68 -9.96 -1.88 -11.62
C PHE A 68 -8.84 -1.25 -12.44
N GLN A 69 -8.56 0.01 -12.15
CA GLN A 69 -7.37 0.73 -12.61
C GLN A 69 -6.83 1.57 -11.45
N ILE A 70 -5.51 1.78 -11.42
CA ILE A 70 -4.91 2.76 -10.50
C ILE A 70 -5.19 4.15 -11.08
N VAL A 71 -5.60 5.08 -10.21
CA VAL A 71 -5.84 6.48 -10.56
C VAL A 71 -5.06 7.38 -9.62
N GLY A 72 -4.54 8.49 -10.16
CA GLY A 72 -3.77 9.47 -9.38
C GLY A 72 -2.35 9.00 -9.04
N GLU A 73 -1.64 9.87 -8.31
CA GLU A 73 -0.32 9.58 -7.77
C GLU A 73 -0.42 8.93 -6.38
N GLN A 74 0.65 8.25 -5.95
CA GLN A 74 0.72 7.75 -4.58
C GLN A 74 0.69 8.91 -3.58
N VAL A 75 -0.19 8.83 -2.58
CA VAL A 75 -0.36 9.84 -1.54
C VAL A 75 0.20 9.30 -0.23
N GLU A 76 0.92 10.13 0.52
CA GLU A 76 1.59 9.72 1.78
C GLU A 76 2.52 8.50 1.60
N ALA A 77 3.22 8.42 0.47
CA ALA A 77 4.13 7.31 0.19
C ALA A 77 5.28 7.25 1.21
N ALA A 78 5.43 6.08 1.84
CA ALA A 78 6.53 5.76 2.74
C ALA A 78 7.02 4.32 2.48
N PRO A 79 8.31 4.02 2.74
CA PRO A 79 8.82 2.67 2.60
C PRO A 79 8.12 1.68 3.53
N TYR A 80 7.80 0.50 3.03
CA TYR A 80 7.41 -0.62 3.88
C TYR A 80 8.59 -1.11 4.71
N GLY A 81 8.32 -1.49 5.96
CA GLY A 81 9.32 -1.96 6.91
C GLY A 81 8.98 -3.32 7.49
N ILE A 82 10.01 -4.07 7.88
CA ILE A 82 9.87 -5.28 8.68
C ILE A 82 9.98 -4.89 10.15
N ALA A 83 8.87 -4.92 10.86
CA ALA A 83 8.82 -4.55 12.27
C ALA A 83 9.36 -5.69 13.16
N VAL A 84 10.24 -5.32 14.10
CA VAL A 84 10.73 -6.22 15.16
C VAL A 84 10.68 -5.50 16.51
N ALA A 85 10.71 -6.27 17.61
CA ALA A 85 10.79 -5.70 18.95
C ALA A 85 12.04 -4.83 19.10
N LYS A 86 11.91 -3.64 19.70
CA LYS A 86 13.00 -2.67 19.86
C LYS A 86 14.24 -3.24 20.56
N SER A 87 14.04 -4.18 21.49
CA SER A 87 15.10 -4.87 22.22
C SER A 87 15.83 -5.94 21.40
N ASN A 88 15.28 -6.38 20.27
CA ASN A 88 15.85 -7.44 19.44
C ASN A 88 16.72 -6.87 18.31
N THR A 89 17.82 -6.22 18.69
CA THR A 89 18.75 -5.59 17.74
C THR A 89 19.47 -6.60 16.86
N GLN A 90 19.75 -7.80 17.37
CA GLN A 90 20.39 -8.86 16.58
C GLN A 90 19.52 -9.31 15.40
N LEU A 91 18.22 -9.51 15.61
CA LEU A 91 17.29 -9.85 14.53
C LEU A 91 17.14 -8.68 13.55
N ARG A 92 17.03 -7.44 14.06
CA ARG A 92 16.98 -6.23 13.23
C ARG A 92 18.16 -6.15 12.27
N ASP A 93 19.37 -6.31 12.79
CA ASP A 93 20.60 -6.16 12.01
C ASP A 93 20.78 -7.32 11.02
N ALA A 94 20.40 -8.53 11.41
CA ALA A 94 20.39 -9.68 10.51
C ALA A 94 19.40 -9.51 9.33
N LEU A 95 18.19 -9.03 9.60
CA LEU A 95 17.19 -8.74 8.57
C LEU A 95 17.65 -7.62 7.64
N GLN A 96 18.23 -6.54 8.19
CA GLN A 96 18.78 -5.45 7.40
C GLN A 96 19.87 -5.97 6.46
N ALA A 97 20.85 -6.70 6.97
CA ALA A 97 21.95 -7.24 6.17
C ALA A 97 21.47 -8.19 5.07
N ALA A 98 20.51 -9.07 5.39
CA ALA A 98 19.92 -9.98 4.41
C ALA A 98 19.17 -9.24 3.29
N LEU A 99 18.37 -8.23 3.64
CA LEU A 99 17.67 -7.40 2.65
C LEU A 99 18.65 -6.64 1.77
N ASP A 100 19.70 -6.06 2.37
CA ASP A 100 20.75 -5.34 1.65
C ASP A 100 21.51 -6.26 0.67
N ALA A 101 21.74 -7.51 1.05
CA ALA A 101 22.41 -8.49 0.20
C ALA A 101 21.56 -8.83 -1.05
N ILE A 102 20.25 -9.02 -0.90
CA ILE A 102 19.36 -9.31 -2.04
C ILE A 102 19.08 -8.08 -2.91
N ILE A 103 19.21 -6.86 -2.36
CA ILE A 103 19.19 -5.63 -3.16
C ILE A 103 20.46 -5.57 -4.02
N LYS A 104 21.64 -5.74 -3.42
CA LYS A 104 22.93 -5.62 -4.11
C LYS A 104 23.15 -6.68 -5.20
N ASN A 105 22.59 -7.88 -5.03
CA ASN A 105 22.73 -8.95 -6.02
C ASN A 105 21.64 -8.94 -7.11
N GLY A 106 20.69 -7.99 -7.07
CA GLY A 106 19.63 -7.82 -8.07
C GLY A 106 18.45 -8.79 -7.94
N GLU A 107 18.42 -9.68 -6.95
CA GLU A 107 17.26 -10.56 -6.71
C GLU A 107 16.04 -9.77 -6.24
N TYR A 108 16.25 -8.71 -5.46
CA TYR A 108 15.18 -7.79 -5.07
C TYR A 108 14.46 -7.22 -6.30
N ASP A 109 15.19 -6.69 -7.28
CA ASP A 109 14.61 -6.10 -8.49
C ASP A 109 13.80 -7.13 -9.29
N LYS A 110 14.28 -8.38 -9.39
CA LYS A 110 13.53 -9.48 -10.03
C LYS A 110 12.23 -9.78 -9.30
N ILE A 111 12.25 -9.79 -7.97
CA ILE A 111 11.06 -10.03 -7.15
C ILE A 111 10.06 -8.88 -7.34
N ILE A 112 10.52 -7.65 -7.25
CA ILE A 112 9.69 -6.45 -7.41
C ILE A 112 9.03 -6.43 -8.81
N ALA A 113 9.79 -6.71 -9.87
CA ALA A 113 9.27 -6.76 -11.25
C ALA A 113 8.26 -7.90 -11.45
N LYS A 114 8.48 -9.06 -10.83
CA LYS A 114 7.51 -10.18 -10.87
C LYS A 114 6.14 -9.75 -10.33
N TRP A 115 6.14 -8.93 -9.28
CA TRP A 115 4.92 -8.43 -8.65
C TRP A 115 4.36 -7.16 -9.29
N GLY A 116 5.13 -6.44 -10.11
CA GLY A 116 4.70 -5.20 -10.76
C GLY A 116 4.59 -4.03 -9.78
N VAL A 117 5.52 -3.94 -8.82
CA VAL A 117 5.53 -2.96 -7.73
C VAL A 117 6.81 -2.11 -7.71
N GLU A 118 7.40 -1.89 -8.88
CA GLU A 118 8.66 -1.15 -9.10
C GLU A 118 8.64 0.26 -8.49
N ASP A 119 7.49 0.93 -8.54
CA ASP A 119 7.32 2.29 -7.98
C ASP A 119 7.46 2.33 -6.44
N GLY A 120 7.39 1.17 -5.77
CA GLY A 120 7.62 1.03 -4.33
C GLY A 120 9.02 0.53 -3.97
N SER A 121 9.93 0.41 -4.94
CA SER A 121 11.26 -0.15 -4.72
C SER A 121 12.17 0.73 -3.85
N VAL A 122 13.04 0.09 -3.06
CA VAL A 122 14.09 0.79 -2.29
C VAL A 122 15.48 0.46 -2.84
N LYS A 123 16.40 1.42 -2.71
CA LYS A 123 17.79 1.25 -3.16
C LYS A 123 18.73 0.66 -2.10
N ALA A 124 18.32 0.68 -0.84
CA ALA A 124 19.09 0.13 0.28
C ALA A 124 18.15 -0.18 1.47
N ALA A 125 18.53 -1.13 2.31
CA ALA A 125 17.85 -1.46 3.55
C ALA A 125 18.24 -0.46 4.65
N GLN A 126 17.25 0.25 5.19
CA GLN A 126 17.44 1.23 6.26
C GLN A 126 16.75 0.79 7.55
N ILE A 127 17.38 1.07 8.68
CA ILE A 127 16.76 0.96 10.00
C ILE A 127 16.02 2.26 10.27
N ASN A 128 14.73 2.18 10.58
CA ASN A 128 13.86 3.34 10.85
C ASN A 128 13.91 4.40 9.73
N GLY A 129 13.84 3.96 8.46
CA GLY A 129 13.88 4.84 7.29
C GLY A 129 12.55 5.53 6.93
N GLY A 130 11.46 5.20 7.61
CA GLY A 130 10.19 5.93 7.49
C GLY A 130 10.31 7.32 8.10
N LYS A 131 9.74 8.33 7.43
CA LYS A 131 9.67 9.72 7.92
C LYS A 131 8.40 9.97 8.71
#